data_AF-A0A150GQH8-F1
#
_entry.id   AF-A0A150GQH8-F1
#
_cell.length_a   1.000
_cell.length_b   1.000
_cell.length_c   1.000
_cell.angle_alpha   90.00
_cell.angle_beta   90.00
_cell.angle_gamma   90.00
#
_symmetry.space_group_name_H-M   'P 1'
#
loop_
_entity.id
_entity.type
_entity.pdbx_description
1 polymer ?
#
loop_
_entity_poly.entity_id
_entity_poly.type
_entity_poly.pdbx_seq_one_letter_code
_entity_poly.pdbx_strand_id
1 'polypeptide(L)'
;MNKFVSPLKTVLQIRATKHLGDLNPLPLVAIIANCTGWLLYGCINADVYVILANEPGLLLGVFMAISCYGFADLKARDLMLRAFMFFAVILSSVGIVIALFVEEDSVASTVAGYTAVFILLCYYAAPLSSMAEVMRTRSSASLFWPTSVMNTVNGLLWVAYGTAVHDSFIAVPNAIGATFGLIQLALIQIYPAKK
;
A
#
# COMPACT_ATOMS: atom_id res chain seq x y z
N MET A 1 -13.27 -13.50 16.17
CA MET A 1 -13.93 -14.11 14.97
C MET A 1 -13.62 -13.22 13.77
N ASN A 2 -13.31 -13.82 12.60
CA ASN A 2 -13.19 -13.17 11.27
C ASN A 2 -11.98 -12.26 10.95
N LYS A 3 -10.73 -12.65 11.24
CA LYS A 3 -9.53 -11.92 10.74
C LYS A 3 -9.21 -12.12 9.23
N PHE A 4 -10.07 -12.81 8.48
CA PHE A 4 -9.78 -13.32 7.12
C PHE A 4 -10.77 -12.82 6.06
N VAL A 5 -11.36 -11.66 6.28
CA VAL A 5 -12.26 -11.04 5.32
C VAL A 5 -11.54 -9.84 4.69
N SER A 6 -11.77 -9.57 3.40
CA SER A 6 -11.09 -8.46 2.71
C SER A 6 -11.22 -7.16 3.51
N PRO A 7 -10.23 -6.24 3.45
CA PRO A 7 -10.25 -5.00 4.22
C PRO A 7 -11.59 -4.26 4.13
N LEU A 8 -12.19 -4.22 2.94
CA LEU A 8 -13.52 -3.66 2.73
C LEU A 8 -14.61 -4.32 3.58
N LYS A 9 -14.68 -5.65 3.60
CA LYS A 9 -15.69 -6.36 4.41
C LYS A 9 -15.49 -6.12 5.91
N THR A 10 -14.24 -6.06 6.37
CA THR A 10 -13.91 -5.70 7.76
C THR A 10 -14.37 -4.28 8.09
N VAL A 11 -14.12 -3.32 7.20
CA VAL A 11 -14.58 -1.93 7.36
C VAL A 11 -16.12 -1.84 7.37
N LEU A 12 -16.80 -2.57 6.50
CA LEU A 12 -18.27 -2.63 6.48
C LEU A 12 -18.83 -3.20 7.79
N GLN A 13 -18.16 -4.21 8.36
CA GLN A 13 -18.52 -4.74 9.68
C GLN A 13 -18.30 -3.69 10.78
N ILE A 14 -17.16 -2.98 10.78
CA ILE A 14 -16.87 -1.90 11.73
C ILE A 14 -17.94 -0.81 11.65
N ARG A 15 -18.39 -0.44 10.45
CA ARG A 15 -19.48 0.54 10.28
C ARG A 15 -20.80 0.04 10.86
N ALA A 16 -21.11 -1.25 10.70
CA ALA A 16 -22.33 -1.85 11.23
C ALA A 16 -22.29 -1.97 12.76
N THR A 17 -21.15 -2.36 13.33
CA THR A 17 -20.98 -2.56 14.79
C THR A 17 -20.58 -1.29 15.53
N LYS A 18 -20.15 -0.25 14.82
CA LYS A 18 -19.60 1.01 15.35
C LYS A 18 -18.40 0.80 16.27
N HIS A 19 -17.64 -0.27 16.06
CA HIS A 19 -16.49 -0.63 16.89
C HIS A 19 -15.31 -1.06 16.04
N LEU A 20 -14.16 -0.38 16.17
CA LEU A 20 -12.95 -0.66 15.40
C LEU A 20 -12.33 -2.03 15.73
N GLY A 21 -12.39 -2.45 17.00
CA GLY A 21 -11.73 -3.66 17.49
C GLY A 21 -10.21 -3.60 17.34
N ASP A 22 -9.59 -4.72 16.95
CA ASP A 22 -8.13 -4.87 16.84
C ASP A 22 -7.56 -4.43 15.47
N LEU A 23 -8.36 -3.76 14.62
CA LEU A 23 -7.89 -3.35 13.30
C LEU A 23 -6.82 -2.26 13.45
N ASN A 24 -5.61 -2.52 12.95
CA ASN A 24 -4.62 -1.47 12.77
C ASN A 24 -5.02 -0.57 11.59
N PRO A 25 -5.29 0.73 11.80
CA PRO A 25 -5.77 1.61 10.74
C PRO A 25 -4.64 2.25 9.92
N LEU A 26 -3.37 2.14 10.36
CA LEU A 26 -2.22 2.74 9.67
C LEU A 26 -2.05 2.28 8.21
N PRO A 27 -2.24 0.99 7.86
CA PRO A 27 -2.19 0.55 6.47
C PRO A 27 -3.21 1.25 5.57
N LEU A 28 -4.36 1.69 6.09
CA LEU A 28 -5.37 2.40 5.30
C LEU A 28 -4.85 3.75 4.80
N VAL A 29 -4.10 4.46 5.65
CA VAL A 29 -3.46 5.73 5.29
C VAL A 29 -2.31 5.49 4.31
N ALA A 30 -1.54 4.42 4.50
CA ALA A 30 -0.45 4.06 3.58
C ALA A 30 -0.95 3.70 2.17
N ILE A 31 -2.12 3.06 2.04
CA ILE A 31 -2.77 2.79 0.73
C ILE A 31 -3.07 4.12 0.02
N ILE A 32 -3.66 5.09 0.72
CA ILE A 32 -3.97 6.41 0.15
C ILE A 32 -2.70 7.09 -0.37
N ALA A 33 -1.65 7.11 0.44
CA ALA A 33 -0.37 7.71 0.06
C ALA A 33 0.24 7.01 -1.17
N ASN A 34 0.26 5.67 -1.17
CA ASN A 34 0.80 4.89 -2.28
C ASN A 34 0.04 5.14 -3.58
N CYS A 35 -1.29 5.05 -3.55
CA CYS A 35 -2.10 5.31 -4.74
C CYS A 35 -1.95 6.75 -5.23
N THR A 36 -1.87 7.73 -4.33
CA THR A 36 -1.66 9.14 -4.70
C THR A 36 -0.29 9.36 -5.35
N GLY A 37 0.77 8.74 -4.83
CA GLY A 37 2.12 8.81 -5.41
C GLY A 37 2.17 8.22 -6.83
N TRP A 38 1.53 7.06 -7.04
CA TRP A 38 1.44 6.46 -8.37
C TRP A 38 0.52 7.22 -9.33
N LEU A 39 -0.55 7.85 -8.84
CA LEU A 39 -1.39 8.74 -9.66
C LEU A 39 -0.60 9.97 -10.12
N LEU A 40 0.18 10.60 -9.23
CA LEU A 40 1.08 11.69 -9.60
C LEU A 40 2.08 11.24 -10.67
N TYR A 41 2.72 10.09 -10.47
CA TYR A 41 3.65 9.51 -11.43
C TYR A 41 2.99 9.23 -12.79
N GLY A 42 1.82 8.59 -12.80
CA GLY A 42 1.07 8.28 -14.01
C GLY A 42 0.62 9.54 -14.75
N CYS A 43 0.18 10.58 -14.05
CA CYS A 43 -0.19 11.86 -14.66
C CYS A 43 1.00 12.54 -15.34
N ILE A 44 2.17 12.56 -14.70
CA ILE A 44 3.38 13.17 -15.27
C ILE A 44 3.87 12.41 -16.51
N ASN A 45 3.78 11.08 -16.50
CA ASN A 45 4.23 10.24 -17.62
C ASN A 45 3.13 9.96 -18.66
N ALA A 46 1.94 10.56 -18.51
CA ALA A 46 0.76 10.25 -19.32
C ALA A 46 0.43 8.74 -19.39
N ASP A 47 0.71 7.99 -18.32
CA ASP A 47 0.48 6.55 -18.22
C ASP A 47 -0.94 6.26 -17.69
N VAL A 48 -1.86 6.07 -18.62
CA VAL A 48 -3.27 5.76 -18.31
C VAL A 48 -3.45 4.44 -17.55
N TYR A 49 -2.56 3.45 -17.74
CA TYR A 49 -2.68 2.15 -17.08
C TYR A 49 -2.34 2.27 -15.60
N VAL A 50 -1.29 3.02 -15.27
CA VAL A 50 -0.95 3.34 -13.87
C VAL A 50 -2.06 4.16 -13.22
N ILE A 51 -2.63 5.13 -13.94
CA ILE A 51 -3.73 5.96 -13.41
C ILE A 51 -4.95 5.08 -13.08
N LEU A 52 -5.45 4.33 -14.05
CA LEU A 52 -6.66 3.52 -13.90
C LEU A 52 -6.51 2.39 -12.88
N ALA A 53 -5.30 1.86 -12.69
CA ALA A 53 -5.04 0.84 -11.68
C ALA A 53 -5.03 1.39 -10.25
N ASN A 54 -4.67 2.67 -10.05
CA ASN A 54 -4.51 3.27 -8.73
C ASN A 54 -5.72 4.09 -8.27
N GLU A 55 -6.51 4.66 -9.19
CA GLU A 55 -7.68 5.48 -8.85
C GLU A 55 -8.72 4.73 -7.99
N PRO A 56 -9.13 3.49 -8.31
CA PRO A 56 -10.09 2.77 -7.47
C PRO A 56 -9.50 2.45 -6.09
N GLY A 57 -8.20 2.18 -6.03
CA GLY A 57 -7.46 1.94 -4.80
C GLY A 57 -7.44 3.17 -3.90
N LEU A 58 -7.25 4.36 -4.48
CA LEU A 58 -7.33 5.63 -3.75
C LEU A 58 -8.74 5.85 -3.17
N LEU A 59 -9.78 5.74 -4.00
CA LEU A 59 -11.17 5.94 -3.57
C LEU A 59 -11.54 4.98 -2.44
N LEU A 60 -11.21 3.70 -2.59
CA LEU A 60 -11.47 2.69 -1.59
C LEU A 60 -10.65 2.97 -0.31
N GLY A 61 -9.38 3.34 -0.45
CA GLY A 61 -8.50 3.72 0.67
C GLY A 61 -9.07 4.87 1.49
N VAL A 62 -9.52 5.94 0.82
CA VAL A 62 -10.17 7.09 1.45
C VAL A 62 -11.45 6.68 2.19
N PHE A 63 -12.33 5.93 1.52
CA PHE A 63 -13.55 5.41 2.13
C PHE A 63 -13.26 4.60 3.40
N MET A 64 -12.27 3.69 3.32
CA MET A 64 -11.89 2.83 4.44
C MET A 64 -11.26 3.64 5.58
N ALA A 65 -10.35 4.57 5.29
CA ALA A 65 -9.71 5.40 6.30
C ALA A 65 -10.71 6.30 7.04
N ILE A 66 -11.61 6.98 6.33
CA ILE A 66 -12.64 7.83 6.94
C ILE A 66 -13.58 6.99 7.81
N SER A 67 -14.01 5.83 7.31
CA SER A 67 -14.90 4.93 8.05
C SER A 67 -14.24 4.47 9.35
N CYS A 68 -12.98 4.06 9.33
CA CYS A 68 -12.27 3.61 10.52
C CYS A 68 -11.95 4.77 11.48
N TYR A 69 -11.58 5.95 10.97
CA TYR A 69 -11.28 7.12 11.79
C TYR A 69 -12.44 7.50 12.70
N GLY A 70 -13.68 7.44 12.19
CA GLY A 70 -14.89 7.73 12.96
C GLY A 70 -15.09 6.82 14.18
N PHE A 71 -14.58 5.59 14.17
CA PHE A 71 -14.76 4.60 15.24
C PHE A 71 -13.47 4.27 16.00
N ALA A 72 -12.34 4.88 15.62
CA ALA A 72 -11.05 4.70 16.26
C ALA A 72 -10.96 5.45 17.60
N ASP A 73 -10.16 4.93 18.54
CA ASP A 73 -9.80 5.64 19.76
C ASP A 73 -8.88 6.84 19.49
N LEU A 74 -8.65 7.69 20.49
CA LEU A 74 -7.84 8.89 20.33
C LEU A 74 -6.40 8.58 19.88
N LYS A 75 -5.80 7.51 20.39
CA LYS A 75 -4.41 7.14 20.06
C LYS A 75 -4.29 6.68 18.61
N ALA A 76 -5.22 5.86 18.15
CA ALA A 76 -5.29 5.39 16.77
C ALA A 76 -5.59 6.54 15.80
N ARG A 77 -6.52 7.44 16.14
CA ARG A 77 -6.79 8.66 15.37
C ARG A 77 -5.55 9.54 15.22
N ASP A 78 -4.85 9.80 16.33
CA ASP A 78 -3.65 10.63 16.31
C ASP A 78 -2.55 10.02 15.44
N LEU A 79 -2.38 8.70 15.51
CA LEU A 79 -1.45 7.96 14.66
C LEU A 79 -1.84 8.08 13.16
N MET A 80 -3.12 7.91 12.83
CA MET A 80 -3.61 8.07 11.45
C MET A 80 -3.37 9.48 10.93
N LEU A 81 -3.67 10.51 11.72
CA LEU A 81 -3.47 11.91 11.34
C LEU A 81 -1.99 12.22 11.14
N ARG A 82 -1.11 11.78 12.04
CA ARG A 82 0.35 11.98 11.90
C ARG A 82 0.88 11.32 10.63
N ALA A 83 0.47 10.09 10.35
CA ALA A 83 0.85 9.39 9.14
C ALA A 83 0.32 10.09 7.88
N PHE A 84 -0.94 10.54 7.91
CA PHE A 84 -1.56 11.26 6.80
C PHE A 84 -0.81 12.57 6.53
N MET A 85 -0.55 13.36 7.57
CA MET A 85 0.19 14.61 7.47
C MET A 85 1.62 14.40 6.95
N PHE A 86 2.30 13.35 7.41
CA PHE A 86 3.63 12.98 6.92
C PHE A 86 3.64 12.77 5.40
N PHE A 87 2.73 11.92 4.89
CA PHE A 87 2.66 11.67 3.44
C PHE A 87 2.12 12.87 2.66
N ALA A 88 1.16 13.61 3.21
CA ALA A 88 0.57 14.79 2.58
C ALA A 88 1.61 15.90 2.39
N VAL A 89 2.47 16.15 3.38
CA VAL A 89 3.57 17.12 3.26
C VAL A 89 4.55 16.71 2.16
N ILE A 90 4.92 15.43 2.09
CA ILE A 90 5.82 14.93 1.04
C ILE A 90 5.19 15.12 -0.34
N LEU A 91 3.98 14.60 -0.55
CA LEU A 91 3.30 14.63 -1.84
C LEU A 91 2.98 16.06 -2.31
N SER A 92 2.53 16.93 -1.40
CA SER A 92 2.26 18.34 -1.73
C SER A 92 3.54 19.10 -2.03
N SER A 93 4.61 18.90 -1.25
CA SER A 93 5.90 19.57 -1.50
C SER A 93 6.49 19.15 -2.84
N VAL A 94 6.47 17.85 -3.15
CA VAL A 94 6.94 17.33 -4.45
C VAL A 94 6.07 17.87 -5.59
N GLY A 95 4.74 17.87 -5.43
CA GLY A 95 3.83 18.44 -6.43
C GLY A 95 4.09 19.92 -6.69
N ILE A 96 4.31 20.72 -5.65
CA ILE A 96 4.67 22.15 -5.77
C ILE A 96 6.02 22.31 -6.45
N VAL A 97 7.02 21.52 -6.07
CA VAL A 97 8.37 21.57 -6.68
C VAL A 97 8.29 21.30 -8.17
N ILE A 98 7.60 20.23 -8.57
CA ILE A 98 7.42 19.87 -9.97
C ILE A 98 6.67 20.98 -10.71
N ALA A 99 5.54 21.44 -10.18
CA ALA A 99 4.67 22.39 -10.88
C ALA A 99 5.29 23.79 -11.06
N LEU A 100 6.15 24.24 -10.13
CA LEU A 100 6.67 25.61 -10.13
C LEU A 100 8.14 25.74 -10.53
N PHE A 101 8.93 24.66 -10.39
CA PHE A 101 10.39 24.74 -10.51
C PHE A 101 11.01 23.69 -11.44
N VAL A 102 10.23 22.73 -11.97
CA VAL A 102 10.74 21.72 -12.90
C VAL A 102 10.13 21.95 -14.28
N GLU A 103 10.95 22.41 -15.21
CA GLU A 103 10.54 22.65 -16.60
C GLU A 103 10.70 21.40 -17.49
N GLU A 104 11.62 20.50 -17.13
CA GLU A 104 11.94 19.32 -17.92
C GLU A 104 11.11 18.11 -17.48
N ASP A 105 10.32 17.55 -18.40
CA ASP A 105 9.47 16.38 -18.15
C ASP A 105 10.25 15.16 -17.63
N SER A 106 11.48 14.96 -18.10
CA SER A 106 12.35 13.85 -17.68
C SER A 106 12.71 13.95 -16.19
N VAL A 107 12.95 15.18 -15.71
CA VAL A 107 13.26 15.48 -14.30
C VAL A 107 12.00 15.34 -13.47
N ALA A 108 10.86 15.83 -13.94
CA ALA A 108 9.57 15.69 -13.26
C ALA A 108 9.22 14.20 -13.07
N SER A 109 9.37 13.40 -14.11
CA SER A 109 9.16 11.94 -14.07
C SER A 109 10.10 11.28 -13.05
N THR A 110 11.38 11.63 -13.06
CA THR A 110 12.38 11.08 -12.13
C THR A 110 12.05 11.39 -10.67
N VAL A 111 11.71 12.64 -10.35
CA VAL A 111 11.35 13.06 -8.98
C VAL A 111 10.07 12.38 -8.51
N ALA A 112 9.05 12.32 -9.37
CA ALA A 112 7.80 11.62 -9.06
C ALA A 112 8.02 10.12 -8.87
N GLY A 113 8.86 9.50 -9.72
CA GLY A 113 9.22 8.08 -9.66
C GLY A 113 9.88 7.74 -8.33
N TYR A 114 10.93 8.47 -7.93
CA TYR A 114 11.58 8.26 -6.63
C TYR A 114 10.60 8.47 -5.46
N THR A 115 9.70 9.44 -5.56
CA THR A 115 8.68 9.70 -4.53
C THR A 115 7.71 8.53 -4.41
N ALA A 116 7.17 8.03 -5.53
CA ALA A 116 6.27 6.89 -5.55
C ALA A 116 6.95 5.61 -5.02
N VAL A 117 8.20 5.36 -5.42
CA VAL A 117 9.00 4.23 -4.92
C VAL A 117 9.25 4.34 -3.41
N PHE A 118 9.62 5.53 -2.90
CA PHE A 118 9.81 5.73 -1.47
C PHE A 118 8.54 5.40 -0.66
N ILE A 119 7.39 5.89 -1.10
CA ILE A 119 6.11 5.61 -0.44
C ILE A 119 5.77 4.12 -0.51
N LEU A 120 6.02 3.47 -1.66
CA LEU A 120 5.83 2.03 -1.82
C LEU A 120 6.73 1.21 -0.87
N LEU A 121 7.98 1.63 -0.66
CA LEU A 121 8.86 0.98 0.33
C LEU A 121 8.34 1.15 1.76
N CYS A 122 7.82 2.32 2.12
CA CYS A 122 7.12 2.51 3.40
C CYS A 122 5.90 1.59 3.51
N TYR A 123 5.15 1.41 2.43
CA TYR A 123 4.01 0.50 2.37
C TYR A 123 4.42 -0.97 2.60
N TYR A 124 5.59 -1.37 2.09
CA TYR A 124 6.16 -2.70 2.33
C TYR A 124 6.64 -2.97 3.76
N ALA A 125 6.71 -1.95 4.63
CA ALA A 125 7.02 -2.18 6.05
C ALA A 125 6.00 -3.10 6.73
N ALA A 126 4.72 -3.02 6.33
CA ALA A 126 3.66 -3.87 6.88
C ALA A 126 3.88 -5.37 6.60
N PRO A 127 4.01 -5.83 5.33
CA PRO A 127 4.26 -7.24 5.05
C PRO A 127 5.60 -7.74 5.64
N LEU A 128 6.64 -6.90 5.67
CA LEU A 128 7.90 -7.24 6.35
C LEU A 128 7.69 -7.52 7.84
N SER A 129 6.92 -6.67 8.52
CA SER A 129 6.56 -6.85 9.93
C SER A 129 5.77 -8.14 10.15
N SER A 130 4.79 -8.47 9.29
CA SER A 130 4.04 -9.71 9.37
C SER A 130 4.93 -10.94 9.16
N MET A 131 5.84 -10.92 8.19
CA MET A 131 6.79 -12.02 7.99
C MET A 131 7.71 -12.21 9.20
N ALA A 132 8.20 -11.12 9.80
CA ALA A 132 8.99 -11.17 11.03
C ALA A 132 8.20 -11.76 12.20
N GLU A 133 6.91 -11.41 12.33
CA GLU A 133 6.02 -11.98 13.33
C GLU A 133 5.86 -13.50 13.15
N VAL A 134 5.65 -13.99 11.92
CA VAL A 134 5.54 -15.43 11.64
C VAL A 134 6.81 -16.17 12.01
N MET A 135 7.98 -15.63 11.64
CA MET A 135 9.27 -16.26 11.98
C MET A 135 9.51 -16.32 13.49
N ARG A 136 9.12 -15.26 14.22
CA ARG A 136 9.28 -15.17 15.68
C ARG A 136 8.31 -16.08 16.43
N THR A 137 7.04 -16.09 16.03
CA THR A 137 5.96 -16.83 16.70
C THR A 137 5.84 -18.27 16.20
N ARG A 138 6.50 -18.60 15.08
CA ARG A 138 6.41 -19.90 14.38
C ARG A 138 4.96 -20.25 14.00
N SER A 139 4.11 -19.24 13.78
CA SER A 139 2.71 -19.39 13.39
C SER A 139 2.39 -18.47 12.21
N SER A 140 1.75 -18.99 11.17
CA SER A 140 1.33 -18.23 9.98
C SER A 140 -0.01 -17.52 10.15
N ALA A 141 -0.57 -17.45 11.37
CA ALA A 141 -1.91 -16.92 11.63
C ALA A 141 -2.12 -15.45 11.24
N SER A 142 -1.05 -14.66 11.11
CA SER A 142 -1.11 -13.26 10.65
C SER A 142 -1.07 -13.11 9.12
N LEU A 143 -0.74 -14.16 8.38
CA LEU A 143 -0.72 -14.18 6.92
C LEU A 143 -1.96 -14.89 6.36
N PHE A 144 -2.49 -14.38 5.25
CA PHE A 144 -3.64 -14.97 4.59
C PHE A 144 -3.30 -15.38 3.16
N TRP A 145 -3.41 -16.69 2.87
CA TRP A 145 -2.96 -17.27 1.61
C TRP A 145 -3.55 -16.59 0.36
N PRO A 146 -4.88 -16.34 0.25
CA PRO A 146 -5.42 -15.65 -0.93
C PRO A 146 -4.82 -14.27 -1.14
N THR A 147 -4.62 -13.49 -0.07
CA THR A 147 -4.01 -12.16 -0.18
C THR A 147 -2.56 -12.24 -0.62
N SER A 148 -1.77 -13.17 -0.08
CA SER A 148 -0.37 -13.35 -0.48
C SER A 148 -0.26 -13.81 -1.94
N VAL A 149 -1.14 -14.68 -2.44
CA VAL A 149 -1.19 -15.06 -3.87
C VAL A 149 -1.54 -13.85 -4.73
N MET A 150 -2.62 -13.14 -4.41
CA MET A 150 -3.05 -11.97 -5.20
C MET A 150 -1.97 -10.89 -5.25
N ASN A 151 -1.30 -10.60 -4.13
CA ASN A 151 -0.21 -9.63 -4.09
C ASN A 151 1.00 -10.09 -4.91
N THR A 152 1.32 -11.39 -4.91
CA THR A 152 2.41 -11.96 -5.72
C THR A 152 2.10 -11.81 -7.21
N VAL A 153 0.90 -12.22 -7.63
CA VAL A 153 0.46 -12.10 -9.02
C VAL A 153 0.43 -10.63 -9.46
N ASN A 154 -0.13 -9.74 -8.64
CA ASN A 154 -0.13 -8.30 -8.90
C ASN A 154 1.30 -7.76 -9.09
N GLY A 155 2.23 -8.11 -8.19
CA GLY A 155 3.63 -7.71 -8.32
C GLY A 155 4.26 -8.20 -9.62
N LEU A 156 4.05 -9.47 -9.98
CA LEU A 156 4.56 -10.04 -11.25
C LEU A 156 3.97 -9.36 -12.49
N LEU A 157 2.67 -9.00 -12.46
CA LEU A 157 2.03 -8.26 -13.54
C LEU A 157 2.64 -6.86 -13.70
N TRP A 158 2.93 -6.17 -12.60
CA TRP A 158 3.63 -4.88 -12.66
C TRP A 158 5.09 -5.00 -13.10
N VAL A 159 5.78 -6.08 -12.73
CA VAL A 159 7.13 -6.36 -13.27
C VAL A 159 7.07 -6.56 -14.78
N ALA A 160 6.12 -7.34 -15.27
CA ALA A 160 5.93 -7.57 -16.69
C ALA A 160 5.59 -6.26 -17.42
N TYR A 161 4.67 -5.46 -16.86
CA TYR A 161 4.29 -4.15 -17.40
C TYR A 161 5.48 -3.20 -17.45
N GLY A 162 6.15 -2.95 -16.32
CA GLY A 162 7.29 -2.04 -16.23
C GLY A 162 8.43 -2.46 -17.16
N THR A 163 8.68 -3.77 -17.30
CA THR A 163 9.67 -4.28 -18.27
C THR A 163 9.25 -3.99 -19.71
N ALA A 164 7.97 -4.16 -20.04
CA ALA A 164 7.44 -3.94 -21.38
C ALA A 164 7.48 -2.47 -21.81
N VAL A 165 7.30 -1.53 -20.86
CA VAL A 165 7.39 -0.08 -21.11
C VAL A 165 8.77 0.50 -20.78
N HIS A 166 9.76 -0.36 -20.49
CA HIS A 166 11.12 0.03 -20.11
C HIS A 166 11.22 0.98 -18.89
N ASP A 167 10.27 0.87 -17.96
CA ASP A 167 10.18 1.68 -16.76
C ASP A 167 10.68 0.90 -15.52
N SER A 168 11.88 1.28 -15.06
CA SER A 168 12.50 0.70 -13.88
C SER A 168 11.85 1.16 -12.56
N PHE A 169 11.21 2.33 -12.52
CA PHE A 169 10.50 2.79 -11.33
C PHE A 169 9.31 1.88 -11.03
N ILE A 170 8.66 1.33 -12.06
CA ILE A 170 7.61 0.33 -11.88
C ILE A 170 8.20 -1.06 -11.67
N ALA A 171 9.10 -1.51 -12.54
CA ALA A 171 9.53 -2.92 -12.56
C ALA A 171 10.28 -3.33 -11.27
N VAL A 172 11.28 -2.55 -10.84
CA VAL A 172 12.19 -2.93 -9.76
C VAL A 172 11.49 -3.08 -8.40
N PRO A 173 10.72 -2.10 -7.89
CA PRO A 173 10.09 -2.24 -6.58
C PRO A 173 8.93 -3.25 -6.60
N ASN A 174 8.28 -3.49 -7.74
CA ASN A 174 7.29 -4.54 -7.85
C ASN A 174 7.94 -5.94 -7.86
N ALA A 175 9.17 -6.10 -8.37
CA ALA A 175 9.93 -7.34 -8.24
C ALA A 175 10.27 -7.66 -6.77
N ILE A 176 10.63 -6.63 -6.00
CA ILE A 176 10.83 -6.74 -4.54
C ILE A 176 9.52 -7.17 -3.87
N GLY A 177 8.40 -6.53 -4.21
CA GLY A 177 7.08 -6.86 -3.69
C GLY A 177 6.64 -8.30 -4.02
N ALA A 178 6.85 -8.73 -5.26
CA ALA A 178 6.57 -10.11 -5.69
C ALA A 178 7.42 -11.12 -4.90
N THR A 179 8.69 -10.79 -4.64
CA THR A 179 9.57 -11.62 -3.81
C THR A 179 9.05 -11.71 -2.37
N PHE A 180 8.58 -10.62 -1.78
CA PHE A 180 7.93 -10.67 -0.46
C PHE A 180 6.65 -11.51 -0.48
N GLY A 181 5.87 -11.45 -1.56
CA GLY A 181 4.71 -12.32 -1.75
C GLY A 181 5.09 -13.81 -1.78
N LEU A 182 6.13 -14.18 -2.53
CA LEU A 182 6.65 -15.54 -2.58
C LEU A 182 7.16 -16.02 -1.22
N ILE A 183 7.87 -15.16 -0.48
CA ILE A 183 8.34 -15.48 0.88
C ILE A 183 7.14 -15.70 1.81
N GLN A 184 6.10 -14.86 1.75
CA GLN A 184 4.88 -15.06 2.55
C GLN A 184 4.22 -16.40 2.24
N LEU A 185 4.11 -16.77 0.95
CA LEU A 185 3.55 -18.06 0.55
C LEU A 185 4.38 -19.23 1.09
N ALA A 186 5.70 -19.14 1.02
CA ALA A 186 6.59 -20.15 1.60
C ALA A 186 6.41 -20.26 3.13
N LEU A 187 6.34 -19.14 3.84
CA LEU A 187 6.11 -19.11 5.29
C LEU A 187 4.77 -19.73 5.69
N ILE A 188 3.70 -19.50 4.91
CA ILE A 188 2.39 -20.12 5.13
C ILE A 188 2.48 -21.65 5.01
N GLN A 189 3.28 -22.18 4.09
CA GLN A 189 3.47 -23.63 3.92
C GLN A 189 4.36 -24.24 5.01
N ILE A 190 5.37 -23.51 5.46
CA ILE A 190 6.34 -24.00 6.45
C ILE A 190 5.76 -23.97 7.88
N TYR A 191 5.01 -22.92 8.23
CA TYR A 191 4.49 -22.72 9.58
C TYR A 191 2.99 -22.97 9.65
N PRO A 192 2.51 -23.77 10.63
CA PRO A 192 1.08 -24.00 10.79
C PRO A 192 0.38 -22.73 11.28
N ALA A 193 -0.88 -22.54 10.88
CA ALA A 193 -1.75 -21.51 11.43
C ALA A 193 -2.28 -21.94 12.81
N LYS A 194 -1.39 -22.01 13.81
CA LYS A 194 -1.78 -22.28 15.21
C LYS A 194 -2.31 -20.99 15.82
N LYS A 195 -3.55 -21.04 16.29
CA LYS A 195 -4.18 -19.98 17.09
C LYS A 195 -3.65 -20.00 18.52
#